data_AF-A0A7M7LIL0-F1
#
_entry.id   AF-A0A7M7LIL0-F1
#
_cell.length_a   1.000
_cell.length_b   1.000
_cell.length_c   1.000
_cell.angle_alpha   90.00
_cell.angle_beta   90.00
_cell.angle_gamma   90.00
#
_symmetry.space_group_name_H-M   'P 1'
#
loop_
_entity.id
_entity.type
_entity.pdbx_description
1 polymer ?
#
loop_
_entity_poly.entity_id
_entity_poly.type
_entity_poly.pdbx_seq_one_letter_code
_entity_poly.pdbx_strand_id
1 'polypeptide(L)'
;MAGNRGQNKNVRLSKNLSEMKFMQRRVKKDAEEELESEKQRQIDDDHWVLDLPDLISKGNRYETVDSMADCEDLVFGRMSFKGMNPVIEKVMRIMNGEEEEEEEELEEKAEGVTEEEMANRYSSLVGTIGKKFDKKRIHSQTDVDAPRKKHKKKFLKPPDE
;
A
#
# COMPACT_ATOMS: atom_id res chain seq x y z
N MET A 1 21.72 42.44 46.58
CA MET A 1 20.78 41.51 47.26
C MET A 1 20.78 40.21 46.48
N ALA A 2 21.46 39.19 46.99
CA ALA A 2 21.58 37.88 46.34
C ALA A 2 20.41 36.99 46.78
N GLY A 3 19.57 36.58 45.83
CA GLY A 3 18.46 35.65 46.05
C GLY A 3 18.98 34.22 46.19
N ASN A 4 18.71 33.63 47.35
CA ASN A 4 19.07 32.28 47.76
C ASN A 4 18.36 31.23 46.89
N ARG A 5 19.10 30.54 46.00
CA ARG A 5 18.57 29.37 45.28
C ARG A 5 18.57 28.18 46.24
N GLY A 6 17.40 27.90 46.81
CA GLY A 6 17.16 26.74 47.66
C GLY A 6 17.47 25.44 46.92
N GLN A 7 18.25 24.60 47.59
CA GLN A 7 18.63 23.27 47.13
C GLN A 7 17.39 22.40 46.90
N ASN A 8 17.23 21.88 45.67
CA ASN A 8 16.22 20.87 45.35
C ASN A 8 16.58 19.56 46.06
N LYS A 9 16.07 19.38 47.27
CA LYS A 9 16.01 18.06 47.92
C LYS A 9 15.19 17.15 47.02
N ASN A 10 15.66 15.94 46.72
CA ASN A 10 14.93 14.96 45.91
C ASN A 10 13.47 14.81 46.39
N VAL A 11 12.53 15.48 45.72
CA VAL A 11 11.11 15.48 46.09
C VAL A 11 10.49 14.20 45.55
N ARG A 12 10.51 13.13 46.35
CA ARG A 12 9.80 11.89 46.04
C ARG A 12 8.33 12.06 46.44
N LEU A 13 7.40 11.68 45.55
CA LEU A 13 5.96 11.74 45.82
C LEU A 13 5.60 10.78 46.97
N SER A 14 4.52 11.08 47.70
CA SER A 14 4.03 10.19 48.75
C SER A 14 3.55 8.86 48.18
N LYS A 15 3.72 7.78 48.95
CA LYS A 15 3.38 6.41 48.54
C LYS A 15 1.92 6.29 48.06
N ASN A 16 1.00 6.91 48.81
CA ASN A 16 -0.44 6.91 48.50
C ASN A 16 -0.77 7.63 47.18
N LEU A 17 -0.05 8.71 46.84
CA LEU A 17 -0.25 9.43 45.57
C LEU A 17 0.32 8.65 44.39
N SER A 18 1.48 8.00 44.58
CA SER A 18 2.12 7.19 43.54
C SER A 18 1.33 5.92 43.19
N GLU A 19 0.57 5.39 44.15
CA GLU A 19 -0.29 4.20 43.98
C GLU A 19 -1.62 4.51 43.27
N MET A 20 -1.97 5.80 43.09
CA MET A 20 -3.18 6.16 42.34
C MET A 20 -3.09 5.72 40.88
N LYS A 21 -4.21 5.24 40.31
CA LYS A 21 -4.29 4.62 38.97
C LYS A 21 -3.62 5.44 37.85
N PHE A 22 -3.64 6.77 37.94
CA PHE A 22 -3.01 7.66 36.94
C PHE A 22 -1.48 7.77 37.07
N MET A 23 -0.90 7.52 38.24
CA MET A 23 0.55 7.48 38.47
C MET A 23 1.14 6.08 38.21
N GLN A 24 0.30 5.04 38.21
CA GLN A 24 0.72 3.64 38.09
C GLN A 24 1.42 3.30 36.77
N ARG A 25 1.18 4.00 35.67
CA ARG A 25 1.85 3.67 34.38
C ARG A 25 3.37 3.83 34.47
N ARG A 26 3.85 4.87 35.17
CA ARG A 26 5.29 5.14 35.35
C ARG A 26 5.87 4.17 36.38
N VAL A 27 5.19 4.03 37.52
CA VAL A 27 5.61 3.12 38.61
C VAL A 27 5.71 1.66 38.14
N LYS A 28 4.74 1.19 37.33
CA LYS A 28 4.76 -0.18 36.80
C LYS A 28 5.92 -0.38 35.81
N LYS A 29 6.16 0.61 34.94
CA LYS A 29 7.28 0.55 34.00
C LYS A 29 8.62 0.49 34.74
N ASP A 30 8.81 1.36 35.73
CA ASP A 30 10.05 1.41 36.51
C ASP A 30 10.25 0.10 37.30
N ALA A 31 9.18 -0.46 37.88
CA ALA A 31 9.24 -1.74 38.60
C ALA A 31 9.46 -2.96 37.69
N GLU A 32 8.93 -2.93 36.46
CA GLU A 32 9.15 -3.96 35.45
C GLU A 32 10.60 -3.94 34.97
N GLU A 33 11.17 -2.75 34.73
CA GLU A 33 12.59 -2.57 34.37
C GLU A 33 13.53 -3.04 35.50
N GLU A 34 13.23 -2.71 36.76
CA GLU A 34 13.97 -3.23 37.91
C GLU A 34 13.94 -4.77 37.95
N LEU A 35 12.76 -5.37 37.78
CA LEU A 35 12.57 -6.81 37.81
C LEU A 35 13.22 -7.53 36.61
N GLU A 36 13.20 -6.92 35.42
CA GLU A 36 13.93 -7.40 34.25
C GLU A 36 15.44 -7.34 34.49
N SER A 37 15.95 -6.26 35.10
CA SER A 37 17.36 -6.14 35.43
C SER A 37 17.81 -7.17 36.47
N GLU A 38 16.96 -7.49 37.45
CA GLU A 38 17.22 -8.53 38.45
C GLU A 38 17.21 -9.92 37.82
N LYS A 39 16.27 -10.18 36.90
CA LYS A 39 16.25 -11.43 36.11
C LYS A 39 17.49 -11.56 35.25
N GLN A 40 17.92 -10.49 34.57
CA GLN A 40 19.12 -10.50 33.76
C GLN A 40 20.35 -10.79 34.61
N ARG A 41 20.46 -10.18 35.79
CA ARG A 41 21.55 -10.50 36.74
C ARG A 41 21.54 -11.95 37.19
N GLN A 42 20.37 -12.51 37.50
CA GLN A 42 20.26 -13.93 37.85
C GLN A 42 20.68 -14.83 36.68
N ILE A 43 20.25 -14.50 35.45
CA ILE A 43 20.66 -15.19 34.24
C ILE A 43 22.18 -15.11 34.08
N ASP A 44 22.78 -13.94 34.24
CA ASP A 44 24.23 -13.75 34.08
C ASP A 44 25.04 -14.48 35.17
N ASP A 45 24.53 -14.54 36.40
CA ASP A 45 25.16 -15.26 37.51
C ASP A 45 25.07 -16.80 37.32
N ASP A 46 23.98 -17.30 36.72
CA ASP A 46 23.73 -18.74 36.53
C ASP A 46 24.28 -19.29 35.20
N HIS A 47 24.31 -18.48 34.12
CA HIS A 47 24.75 -18.91 32.80
C HIS A 47 26.25 -18.71 32.61
N TRP A 48 26.99 -19.78 32.84
CA TRP A 48 28.39 -19.87 32.42
C TRP A 48 28.46 -20.19 30.92
N VAL A 49 29.26 -19.43 30.16
CA VAL A 49 29.51 -19.68 28.73
C VAL A 49 30.82 -20.45 28.58
N LEU A 50 30.83 -21.48 27.71
CA LEU A 50 32.03 -22.20 27.32
C LEU A 50 32.50 -21.70 25.95
N ASP A 51 33.62 -20.97 25.92
CA ASP A 51 34.19 -20.43 24.69
C ASP A 51 34.83 -21.55 23.86
N LEU A 52 34.08 -22.05 22.87
CA LEU A 52 34.53 -23.01 21.87
C LEU A 52 34.70 -22.33 20.50
N PRO A 53 35.84 -21.66 20.23
CA PRO A 53 36.06 -20.92 18.98
C PRO A 53 35.97 -21.80 17.73
N ASP A 54 36.30 -23.09 17.84
CA ASP A 54 36.21 -24.06 16.75
C ASP A 54 34.76 -24.38 16.33
N LEU A 55 33.79 -24.18 17.22
CA LEU A 55 32.37 -24.44 16.95
C LEU A 55 31.67 -23.18 16.44
N ILE A 56 32.04 -22.02 16.97
CA ILE A 56 31.56 -20.71 16.51
C ILE A 56 32.02 -20.42 15.07
N SER A 57 33.28 -20.74 14.75
CA SER A 57 33.84 -20.58 13.40
C SER A 57 33.23 -21.55 12.38
N LYS A 58 32.71 -22.70 12.83
CA LYS A 58 31.99 -23.69 12.03
C LYS A 58 30.48 -23.53 12.18
N GLY A 59 29.99 -22.30 12.06
CA GLY A 59 28.56 -22.00 12.11
C GLY A 59 27.72 -22.92 11.22
N ASN A 60 26.46 -23.12 11.60
CA ASN A 60 25.56 -23.98 10.87
C ASN A 60 25.36 -23.46 9.45
N ARG A 61 25.64 -24.30 8.44
CA ARG A 61 25.44 -23.95 7.03
C ARG A 61 23.98 -24.03 6.59
N TYR A 62 23.18 -24.78 7.33
CA TYR A 62 21.78 -25.04 7.03
C TYR A 62 20.98 -24.99 8.33
N GLU A 63 19.78 -24.45 8.24
CA GLU A 63 18.83 -24.36 9.33
C GLU A 63 17.57 -25.10 8.89
N THR A 64 17.07 -26.00 9.73
CA THR A 64 15.81 -26.68 9.48
C THR A 64 14.71 -25.84 10.08
N VAL A 65 13.83 -25.31 9.24
CA VAL A 65 12.68 -24.51 9.65
C VAL A 65 11.41 -25.33 9.37
N ASP A 66 10.58 -25.49 10.41
CA ASP A 66 9.32 -26.26 10.31
C ASP A 66 8.15 -25.42 9.74
N SER A 67 8.39 -24.13 9.49
CA SER A 67 7.41 -23.21 8.91
C SER A 67 7.49 -23.22 7.39
N MET A 68 6.34 -23.39 6.73
CA MET A 68 6.22 -23.17 5.28
C MET A 68 6.19 -21.67 4.93
N ALA A 69 5.90 -20.81 5.92
CA ALA A 69 5.70 -19.38 5.69
C ALA A 69 6.95 -18.65 5.17
N ASP A 70 8.13 -19.18 5.46
CA ASP A 70 9.40 -18.60 4.99
C ASP A 70 9.79 -19.14 3.60
N CYS A 71 9.18 -20.25 3.17
CA CYS A 71 9.45 -20.90 1.88
C CYS A 71 8.45 -20.48 0.80
N GLU A 72 7.22 -20.16 1.19
CA GLU A 72 6.16 -19.68 0.31
C GLU A 72 5.88 -18.22 0.65
N ASP A 73 5.95 -17.31 -0.33
CA ASP A 73 5.63 -15.88 -0.17
C ASP A 73 4.12 -15.69 0.09
N LEU A 74 3.67 -16.07 1.28
CA LEU A 74 2.26 -16.16 1.65
C LEU A 74 1.67 -14.78 1.92
N VAL A 75 0.58 -14.48 1.22
CA VAL A 75 -0.23 -13.28 1.45
C VAL A 75 -1.09 -13.39 2.72
N PHE A 76 -1.55 -12.24 3.21
CA PHE A 76 -2.42 -12.14 4.36
C PHE A 76 -3.74 -12.90 4.16
N GLY A 77 -3.92 -13.97 4.94
CA GLY A 77 -5.03 -14.92 4.72
C GLY A 77 -6.45 -14.40 4.98
N ARG A 78 -6.64 -13.24 5.62
CA ARG A 78 -7.98 -12.65 5.82
C ARG A 78 -8.25 -11.57 4.78
N MET A 79 -9.02 -11.93 3.76
CA MET A 79 -9.35 -11.02 2.66
C MET A 79 -10.81 -10.58 2.73
N SER A 80 -11.07 -9.35 2.30
CA SER A 80 -12.42 -8.83 2.08
C SER A 80 -12.39 -8.05 0.77
N PHE A 81 -13.50 -8.04 0.03
CA PHE A 81 -13.57 -7.43 -1.28
C PHE A 81 -14.81 -6.54 -1.38
N LYS A 82 -14.74 -5.55 -2.27
CA LYS A 82 -15.87 -4.69 -2.66
C LYS A 82 -16.52 -3.93 -1.50
N GLY A 83 -15.74 -3.57 -0.49
CA GLY A 83 -16.20 -2.78 0.66
C GLY A 83 -17.04 -3.57 1.67
N MET A 84 -17.03 -4.91 1.62
CA MET A 84 -17.79 -5.74 2.56
C MET A 84 -17.27 -5.59 4.00
N ASN A 85 -15.97 -5.37 4.16
CA ASN A 85 -15.36 -4.98 5.41
C ASN A 85 -14.13 -4.07 5.19
N PRO A 86 -14.31 -2.74 5.28
CA PRO A 86 -13.24 -1.79 4.99
C PRO A 86 -12.07 -1.85 6.00
N VAL A 87 -12.31 -2.40 7.20
CA VAL A 87 -11.24 -2.59 8.19
C VAL A 87 -10.33 -3.74 7.75
N ILE A 88 -10.90 -4.83 7.24
CA ILE A 88 -10.11 -5.96 6.75
C ILE A 88 -9.38 -5.60 5.47
N GLU A 89 -10.03 -4.88 4.54
CA GLU A 89 -9.38 -4.38 3.31
C GLU A 89 -8.18 -3.49 3.61
N LYS A 90 -8.29 -2.61 4.63
CA LYS A 90 -7.17 -1.79 5.07
C LYS A 90 -6.04 -2.63 5.67
N VAL A 91 -6.36 -3.63 6.50
CA VAL A 91 -5.35 -4.52 7.08
C VAL A 91 -4.66 -5.35 6.00
N MET A 92 -5.41 -5.87 5.03
CA MET A 92 -4.90 -6.60 3.89
C MET A 92 -3.88 -5.76 3.11
N ARG A 93 -4.22 -4.51 2.78
CA ARG A 93 -3.30 -3.59 2.09
C ARG A 93 -2.02 -3.29 2.87
N ILE A 94 -2.12 -3.10 4.19
CA ILE A 94 -0.95 -2.83 5.04
C ILE A 94 -0.04 -4.06 5.14
N MET A 95 -0.62 -5.26 5.22
CA MET A 95 0.12 -6.51 5.47
C MET A 95 0.70 -7.12 4.19
N ASN A 96 0.02 -6.99 3.04
CA ASN A 96 0.52 -7.45 1.75
C ASN A 96 1.51 -6.46 1.11
N GLY A 97 1.63 -5.24 1.63
CA GLY A 97 2.53 -4.22 1.07
C GLY A 97 2.04 -3.64 -0.27
N GLU A 98 2.76 -2.62 -0.74
CA GLU A 98 2.49 -1.87 -1.97
C GLU A 98 2.64 -2.70 -3.26
N GLU A 99 3.13 -3.94 -3.17
CA GLU A 99 3.33 -4.84 -4.33
C GLU A 99 2.03 -5.13 -5.08
N GLU A 100 0.92 -5.41 -4.39
CA GLU A 100 -0.39 -5.60 -5.06
C GLU A 100 -0.88 -4.28 -5.68
N GLU A 101 -0.60 -3.12 -5.06
CA GLU A 101 -1.02 -1.81 -5.60
C GLU A 101 -0.19 -1.41 -6.83
N GLU A 102 1.12 -1.70 -6.84
CA GLU A 102 1.98 -1.48 -8.01
C GLU A 102 1.64 -2.44 -9.15
N GLU A 103 1.34 -3.70 -8.85
CA GLU A 103 1.00 -4.71 -9.87
C GLU A 103 -0.39 -4.41 -10.49
N GLU A 104 -1.40 -4.06 -9.68
CA GLU A 104 -2.69 -3.58 -10.18
C GLU A 104 -2.55 -2.28 -10.99
N GLU A 105 -1.72 -1.32 -10.56
CA GLU A 105 -1.52 -0.08 -11.31
C GLU A 105 -0.78 -0.30 -12.64
N LEU A 106 0.15 -1.26 -12.69
CA LEU A 106 0.83 -1.67 -13.92
C LEU A 106 -0.14 -2.37 -14.88
N GLU A 107 -1.03 -3.22 -14.36
CA GLU A 107 -2.04 -3.93 -15.16
C GLU A 107 -3.09 -2.96 -15.72
N GLU A 108 -3.60 -2.01 -14.91
CA GLU A 108 -4.49 -0.94 -15.38
C GLU A 108 -3.82 -0.05 -16.44
N LYS A 109 -2.52 0.27 -16.28
CA LYS A 109 -1.75 1.01 -17.29
C LYS A 109 -1.54 0.20 -18.58
N ALA A 110 -1.47 -1.13 -18.49
CA ALA A 110 -1.30 -2.01 -19.64
C ALA A 110 -2.60 -2.25 -20.43
N GLU A 111 -3.75 -2.27 -19.76
CA GLU A 111 -5.06 -2.44 -20.41
C GLU A 111 -5.60 -1.15 -21.07
N GLY A 112 -5.01 0.01 -20.76
CA GLY A 112 -5.39 1.31 -21.30
C GLY A 112 -4.84 1.65 -22.68
N VAL A 113 -5.56 2.48 -23.44
CA VAL A 113 -5.01 3.13 -24.65
C VAL A 113 -4.00 4.17 -24.22
N THR A 114 -2.74 3.99 -24.62
CA THR A 114 -1.66 4.93 -24.29
C THR A 114 -1.98 6.35 -24.80
N GLU A 115 -1.49 7.36 -24.09
CA GLU A 115 -1.72 8.79 -24.43
C GLU A 115 -1.25 9.11 -25.86
N GLU A 116 -0.17 8.46 -26.29
CA GLU A 116 0.37 8.55 -27.65
C GLU A 116 -0.58 7.95 -28.71
N GLU A 117 -1.14 6.76 -28.45
CA GLU A 117 -2.16 6.17 -29.33
C GLU A 117 -3.40 7.04 -29.42
N MET A 118 -3.85 7.60 -28.29
CA MET A 118 -5.01 8.47 -28.23
C MET A 118 -4.77 9.73 -29.07
N ALA A 119 -3.61 10.38 -28.93
CA ALA A 119 -3.21 11.54 -29.72
C ALA A 119 -3.18 11.25 -31.24
N ASN A 120 -2.68 10.07 -31.63
CA ASN A 120 -2.64 9.65 -33.03
C ASN A 120 -4.03 9.41 -33.63
N ARG A 121 -4.98 8.88 -32.84
CA ARG A 121 -6.38 8.74 -33.29
C ARG A 121 -7.08 10.09 -33.45
N TYR A 122 -6.85 11.02 -32.52
CA TYR A 122 -7.44 12.36 -32.60
C TYR A 122 -6.84 13.21 -33.73
N SER A 123 -5.55 13.12 -34.00
CA SER A 123 -4.89 13.88 -35.08
C SER A 123 -5.49 13.56 -36.47
N SER A 124 -5.75 12.28 -36.74
CA SER A 124 -6.40 11.81 -37.97
C SER A 124 -7.87 12.24 -38.06
N LEU A 125 -8.61 12.15 -36.95
CA LEU A 125 -10.05 12.42 -36.94
C LEU A 125 -10.37 13.92 -37.11
N VAL A 126 -9.61 14.80 -36.44
CA VAL A 126 -9.81 16.26 -36.47
C VAL A 126 -9.61 16.83 -37.89
N GLY A 127 -8.63 16.30 -38.65
CA GLY A 127 -8.39 16.72 -40.04
C GLY A 127 -9.51 16.37 -41.03
N THR A 128 -10.31 15.33 -40.75
CA THR A 128 -11.43 14.91 -41.61
C THR A 128 -12.77 15.51 -41.20
N ILE A 129 -12.93 15.88 -39.93
CA ILE A 129 -14.16 16.48 -39.39
C ILE A 129 -14.26 17.97 -39.74
N GLY A 130 -13.15 18.72 -39.73
CA GLY A 130 -13.16 20.14 -40.15
C GLY A 130 -13.77 20.34 -41.55
N LYS A 131 -13.39 19.48 -42.51
CA LYS A 131 -13.86 19.53 -43.90
C LYS A 131 -15.37 19.29 -44.06
N LYS A 132 -16.03 18.65 -43.08
CA LYS A 132 -17.48 18.41 -43.10
C LYS A 132 -18.29 19.66 -42.75
N PHE A 133 -17.68 20.62 -42.05
CA PHE A 133 -18.33 21.86 -41.62
C PHE A 133 -17.95 23.06 -42.50
N ASP A 134 -16.88 22.97 -43.30
CA ASP A 134 -16.48 24.03 -44.23
C ASP A 134 -17.47 24.23 -45.40
N LYS A 135 -18.16 23.16 -45.82
CA LYS A 135 -19.20 23.25 -46.86
C LYS A 135 -20.55 23.60 -46.24
N LYS A 136 -20.81 24.90 -46.02
CA LYS A 136 -22.19 25.40 -45.84
C LYS A 136 -23.01 25.00 -47.08
N ARG A 137 -24.05 24.20 -46.87
CA ARG A 137 -25.01 23.80 -47.91
C ARG A 137 -25.75 25.06 -48.39
N ILE A 138 -25.31 25.67 -49.49
CA ILE A 138 -26.07 26.72 -50.17
C ILE A 138 -27.30 26.05 -50.77
N HIS A 139 -28.44 26.21 -50.12
CA HIS A 139 -29.73 25.82 -50.68
C HIS A 139 -30.19 26.95 -51.59
N SER A 140 -29.79 26.92 -52.86
CA SER A 140 -30.46 27.73 -53.88
C SER A 140 -31.84 27.12 -54.13
N GLN A 141 -32.90 27.88 -53.81
CA GLN A 141 -34.25 27.62 -54.28
C GLN A 141 -34.26 27.77 -55.80
N THR A 142 -34.19 26.66 -56.51
CA THR A 142 -34.72 26.55 -57.88
C THR A 142 -35.28 25.14 -58.02
N ASP A 143 -36.60 25.06 -58.01
CA ASP A 143 -37.37 23.86 -58.34
C ASP A 143 -37.10 23.44 -59.79
N VAL A 144 -36.51 22.26 -60.00
CA VAL A 144 -37.00 21.29 -61.00
C VAL A 144 -36.40 19.91 -60.75
N ASP A 145 -37.28 18.91 -60.83
CA ASP A 145 -37.07 17.50 -60.60
C ASP A 145 -35.84 16.88 -61.30
N ALA A 146 -34.91 16.35 -60.51
CA ALA A 146 -34.00 15.31 -60.97
C ALA A 146 -33.88 14.23 -59.88
N PRO A 147 -34.20 12.96 -60.17
CA PRO A 147 -34.16 11.90 -59.16
C PRO A 147 -32.70 11.62 -58.77
N ARG A 148 -32.31 12.08 -57.58
CA ARG A 148 -31.03 11.70 -56.97
C ARG A 148 -31.06 10.20 -56.69
N LYS A 149 -30.30 9.41 -57.46
CA LYS A 149 -30.16 7.96 -57.28
C LYS A 149 -29.64 7.66 -55.86
N LYS A 150 -30.53 7.25 -54.96
CA LYS A 150 -30.15 6.74 -53.64
C LYS A 150 -29.59 5.33 -53.81
N HIS A 151 -28.26 5.19 -53.79
CA HIS A 151 -27.65 3.88 -53.68
C HIS A 151 -28.05 3.26 -52.33
N LYS A 152 -28.84 2.18 -52.37
CA LYS A 152 -29.17 1.39 -51.19
C LYS A 152 -27.91 0.64 -50.77
N LYS A 153 -27.20 1.12 -49.75
CA LYS A 153 -26.15 0.36 -49.09
C LYS A 153 -26.83 -0.78 -48.33
N LYS A 154 -26.59 -2.03 -48.74
CA LYS A 154 -27.03 -3.21 -48.00
C LYS A 154 -25.98 -3.51 -46.92
N PHE A 155 -26.44 -3.93 -45.76
CA PHE A 155 -25.57 -4.37 -44.67
C PHE A 155 -24.83 -5.64 -45.12
N LEU A 156 -23.51 -5.57 -45.25
CA LEU A 156 -22.67 -6.74 -45.48
C LEU A 156 -22.41 -7.36 -44.10
N LYS A 157 -22.83 -8.61 -43.91
CA LYS A 157 -22.43 -9.35 -42.72
C LYS A 157 -20.92 -9.60 -42.77
N PRO A 158 -20.20 -9.50 -41.64
CA PRO A 158 -18.82 -9.91 -41.56
C PRO A 158 -18.67 -11.39 -41.96
N PRO A 159 -17.51 -11.79 -42.50
CA PRO A 159 -17.21 -13.20 -42.68
C PRO A 159 -17.17 -13.90 -41.32
N ASP A 160 -17.71 -15.11 -41.27
CA ASP A 160 -17.64 -15.98 -40.09
C ASP A 160 -16.22 -16.60 -40.06
N GLU A 161 -15.36 -16.08 -39.18
CA GLU A 161 -14.21 -16.80 -38.60
C GLU A 161 -14.47 -17.04 -37.11
#